data_AF-A0A1B6EDL2-F1
#
_entry.id   AF-A0A1B6EDL2-F1
#
_cell.length_a   1.000
_cell.length_b   1.000
_cell.length_c   1.000
_cell.angle_alpha   90.00
_cell.angle_beta   90.00
_cell.angle_gamma   90.00
#
_symmetry.space_group_name_H-M   'P 1'
#
loop_
_entity.id
_entity.type
_entity.pdbx_description
1 polymer ?
#
loop_
_entity_poly.entity_id
_entity_poly.type
_entity_poly.pdbx_seq_one_letter_code
_entity_poly.pdbx_strand_id
1 'polypeptide(L)'
;MTTVIVISFWIGLPYWWERSCNFTIGLLVVGHWLMINTLFYYYMGVAISPGYPPQGSLIPEAVTICKKCIAPKPPRTHHCSVCNRCVLKMDHHCPWLNNCVGFNNHRYFFMYIIFITLSTLFIIIFGFNLVYQEVWLGTNKDYETLIGHPIHFNISSGESSNNS
;
A
#
# COMPACT_ATOMS: atom_id res chain seq x y z
N MET A 1 1.21 2.82 5.86
CA MET A 1 2.66 2.56 6.06
C MET A 1 3.02 2.52 7.54
N THR A 2 2.65 3.53 8.33
CA THR A 2 2.86 3.55 9.80
C THR A 2 2.21 2.37 10.52
N THR A 3 0.98 2.00 10.15
CA THR A 3 0.26 0.85 10.74
C THR A 3 0.93 -0.49 10.47
N VAL A 4 1.48 -0.68 9.27
CA VAL A 4 2.21 -1.90 8.90
C VAL A 4 3.49 -2.02 9.74
N ILE A 5 4.22 -0.92 9.89
CA ILE A 5 5.43 -0.88 10.73
C ILE A 5 5.07 -1.25 12.17
N VAL A 6 4.03 -0.67 12.75
CA VAL A 6 3.58 -1.02 14.11
C VAL A 6 3.26 -2.51 14.22
N ILE A 7 2.47 -3.09 13.31
CA ILE A 7 2.15 -4.53 13.36
C ILE A 7 3.41 -5.40 13.22
N SER A 8 4.32 -5.05 12.30
CA SER A 8 5.57 -5.76 12.09
C SER A 8 6.50 -5.71 13.31
N PHE A 9 6.53 -4.61 14.06
CA PHE A 9 7.39 -4.48 15.24
C PHE A 9 6.77 -5.07 16.52
N TRP A 10 5.46 -4.96 16.71
CA TRP A 10 4.80 -5.42 17.94
C TRP A 10 4.46 -6.91 17.92
N ILE A 11 4.16 -7.48 16.75
CA ILE A 11 3.72 -8.88 16.61
C ILE A 11 4.71 -9.66 15.74
N GLY A 12 5.12 -9.07 14.61
CA GLY A 12 6.06 -9.68 13.65
C GLY A 12 7.43 -10.01 14.23
N LEU A 13 8.04 -9.02 14.87
CA LEU A 13 9.40 -9.11 15.36
C LEU A 13 9.57 -10.21 16.42
N PRO A 14 8.81 -10.26 17.52
CA PRO A 14 8.96 -11.34 18.51
C PRO A 14 8.68 -12.72 17.90
N TYR A 15 7.62 -12.85 17.10
CA TYR A 15 7.22 -14.13 16.47
C TYR A 15 8.31 -14.76 15.60
N TRP A 16 8.97 -13.95 14.76
CA TRP A 16 10.03 -14.44 13.88
C TRP A 16 11.36 -14.56 14.62
N TRP A 17 11.63 -13.67 15.58
CA TRP A 17 12.87 -13.68 16.36
C TRP A 17 13.02 -14.95 17.18
N GLU A 18 11.94 -15.42 17.80
CA GLU A 18 11.90 -16.67 18.56
C GLU A 18 12.16 -17.91 17.69
N ARG A 19 11.81 -17.87 16.40
CA ARG A 19 12.11 -18.96 15.46
C ARG A 19 13.53 -18.93 14.92
N SER A 20 13.98 -17.74 14.48
CA SER A 20 15.31 -17.55 13.93
C SER A 20 15.65 -16.06 13.82
N CYS A 21 16.63 -15.62 14.60
CA CYS A 21 17.12 -14.25 14.55
C CYS A 21 17.69 -13.88 13.16
N ASN A 22 18.46 -14.77 12.53
CA ASN A 22 19.06 -14.54 11.21
C ASN A 22 18.01 -14.37 10.11
N PHE A 23 16.98 -15.22 10.13
CA PHE A 23 15.87 -15.11 9.18
C PHE A 23 15.11 -13.79 9.37
N THR A 24 14.84 -13.42 10.62
CA THR A 24 14.16 -12.17 10.97
C THR A 24 14.94 -10.94 10.48
N ILE A 25 16.25 -10.92 10.69
CA ILE A 25 17.11 -9.85 10.18
C ILE A 25 17.02 -9.77 8.65
N GLY A 26 17.05 -10.90 7.95
CA GLY A 26 16.86 -10.96 6.50
C GLY A 26 15.54 -10.35 6.03
N LEU A 27 14.43 -10.71 6.69
CA LEU A 27 13.11 -10.14 6.39
C LEU A 27 13.06 -8.62 6.63
N LEU A 28 13.66 -8.13 7.71
CA LEU A 28 13.72 -6.70 7.99
C LEU A 28 14.52 -5.97 6.91
N VAL A 29 15.69 -6.48 6.51
CA VAL A 29 16.51 -5.86 5.46
C VAL A 29 15.76 -5.78 4.14
N VAL A 30 15.16 -6.89 3.70
CA VAL A 30 14.37 -6.93 2.45
C VAL A 30 13.14 -6.01 2.53
N GLY A 31 12.41 -6.05 3.66
CA GLY A 31 11.24 -5.21 3.87
C GLY A 31 11.57 -3.71 3.84
N HIS A 32 12.66 -3.29 4.49
CA HIS A 32 13.11 -1.90 4.45
C HIS A 32 13.57 -1.50 3.05
N TRP A 33 14.28 -2.37 2.33
CA TRP A 33 14.69 -2.11 0.95
C TRP A 33 13.48 -1.89 0.02
N LEU A 34 12.45 -2.75 0.11
CA LEU A 34 11.21 -2.60 -0.64
C LEU A 34 10.47 -1.31 -0.28
N MET A 35 10.41 -0.97 1.01
CA MET A 35 9.80 0.27 1.49
C MET A 35 10.51 1.51 0.94
N ILE A 36 11.85 1.56 1.05
CA ILE A 36 12.66 2.69 0.57
C ILE A 36 12.45 2.88 -0.94
N ASN A 37 12.47 1.80 -1.74
CA ASN A 37 12.22 1.89 -3.18
C ASN A 37 10.79 2.36 -3.48
N THR A 38 9.79 1.84 -2.77
CA THR A 38 8.39 2.26 -2.95
C THR A 38 8.24 3.76 -2.70
N LEU A 39 8.82 4.27 -1.60
CA LEU A 39 8.79 5.69 -1.26
C LEU A 39 9.55 6.55 -2.27
N PHE A 40 10.73 6.09 -2.71
CA PHE A 40 11.53 6.78 -3.72
C PHE A 40 10.76 6.92 -5.04
N TYR A 41 10.21 5.83 -5.57
CA TYR A 41 9.49 5.88 -6.85
C TYR A 41 8.16 6.63 -6.75
N TYR A 42 7.48 6.55 -5.59
CA TYR A 42 6.32 7.39 -5.31
C TYR A 42 6.71 8.88 -5.36
N TYR A 43 7.76 9.27 -4.63
CA TYR A 43 8.25 10.65 -4.63
C TYR A 43 8.62 11.12 -6.02
N MET A 44 9.35 10.31 -6.79
CA MET A 44 9.69 10.65 -8.17
C MET A 44 8.46 10.78 -9.08
N GLY A 45 7.41 9.96 -8.87
CA GLY A 45 6.15 10.08 -9.58
C GLY A 45 5.42 11.40 -9.29
N VAL A 46 5.45 11.85 -8.04
CA VAL A 46 4.86 13.12 -7.60
C VAL A 46 5.68 14.32 -8.09
N ALA A 47 7.00 14.31 -7.84
CA ALA A 47 7.87 15.46 -8.02
C ALA A 47 8.30 15.71 -9.47
N ILE A 48 8.41 14.66 -10.29
CA ILE A 48 8.83 14.82 -11.68
C ILE A 48 7.64 15.25 -12.53
N SER A 49 7.81 16.38 -13.22
CA SER A 49 6.86 16.84 -14.23
C SER A 49 6.59 15.74 -15.27
N PRO A 50 5.35 15.54 -15.71
CA PRO A 50 4.99 14.55 -16.73
C PRO A 50 5.57 14.86 -18.12
N GLY A 51 6.04 16.10 -18.34
CA GLY A 51 6.53 16.58 -19.62
C GLY A 51 5.46 17.32 -20.40
N TYR A 52 5.83 18.48 -20.94
CA TYR A 52 4.92 19.42 -21.59
C TYR A 52 5.45 19.81 -22.97
N PRO A 53 4.58 20.08 -23.96
CA PRO A 53 5.02 20.49 -25.27
C PRO A 53 5.73 21.85 -25.20
N PRO A 54 6.77 22.08 -26.04
CA PRO A 54 7.46 23.36 -26.09
C PRO A 54 6.51 24.46 -26.57
N GLN A 55 6.63 25.66 -25.97
CA GLN A 55 5.83 26.82 -26.34
C GLN A 55 6.57 27.67 -27.39
N GLY A 56 5.85 28.15 -28.40
CA GLY A 56 6.37 29.11 -29.38
C GLY A 56 7.33 28.55 -30.44
N SER A 57 7.70 27.27 -30.37
CA SER A 57 8.46 26.61 -31.42
C SER A 57 7.53 26.07 -32.51
N LEU A 58 7.94 26.21 -33.79
CA LEU A 58 7.33 25.45 -34.88
C LEU A 58 7.51 23.95 -34.56
N ILE A 59 6.40 23.22 -34.45
CA ILE A 59 6.39 21.77 -34.22
C ILE A 59 6.15 21.14 -35.60
N PRO A 60 7.21 20.70 -36.31
CA PRO A 60 7.09 20.26 -37.71
C PRO A 60 6.17 19.04 -37.84
N GLU A 61 6.09 18.24 -36.77
CA GLU A 61 5.33 16.98 -36.70
C GLU A 61 4.00 17.13 -35.94
N ALA A 62 3.48 18.35 -35.78
CA ALA A 62 2.20 18.54 -35.11
C ALA A 62 1.07 17.87 -35.89
N VAL A 63 0.43 16.87 -35.27
CA VAL A 63 -0.64 16.08 -35.91
C VAL A 63 -2.00 16.76 -35.80
N THR A 64 -2.24 17.55 -34.73
CA THR A 64 -3.53 18.23 -34.49
C THR A 64 -3.33 19.45 -33.59
N ILE A 65 -4.34 20.33 -33.49
CA ILE A 65 -4.34 21.49 -32.58
C ILE A 65 -5.17 21.17 -31.32
N CYS A 66 -4.71 21.61 -30.16
CA CYS A 66 -5.50 21.58 -28.93
C CYS A 66 -6.51 22.72 -28.92
N LYS A 67 -7.82 22.41 -28.86
CA LYS A 67 -8.89 23.43 -28.83
C LYS A 67 -8.92 24.26 -27.53
N LYS A 68 -8.37 23.75 -26.42
CA LYS A 68 -8.36 24.44 -25.12
C LYS A 68 -7.11 25.31 -24.95
N CYS A 69 -5.95 24.79 -25.32
CA CYS A 69 -4.69 25.53 -25.22
C CYS A 69 -4.38 26.39 -26.45
N ILE A 70 -5.15 26.24 -27.54
CA ILE A 70 -4.95 26.92 -28.84
C ILE A 70 -3.49 26.80 -29.30
N ALA A 71 -2.96 25.57 -29.24
CA ALA A 71 -1.57 25.28 -29.54
C ALA A 71 -1.43 23.96 -30.33
N PRO A 72 -0.44 23.84 -31.22
CA PRO A 72 -0.16 22.60 -31.92
C PRO A 72 0.20 21.48 -30.92
N LYS A 73 -0.35 20.29 -31.13
CA LYS A 73 -0.07 19.09 -30.33
C LYS A 73 0.96 18.23 -31.06
N PRO A 74 2.13 17.98 -30.46
CA PRO A 74 3.00 16.91 -30.90
C PRO A 74 2.27 15.56 -30.89
N PRO A 75 2.78 14.55 -31.61
CA PRO A 75 2.23 13.20 -31.58
C PRO A 75 2.06 12.67 -30.15
N ARG A 76 0.97 11.93 -29.90
CA ARG A 76 0.62 11.33 -28.60
C ARG A 76 0.44 12.32 -27.43
N THR A 77 0.26 13.61 -27.71
CA THR A 77 -0.01 14.64 -26.69
C THR A 77 -1.52 14.77 -26.47
N HIS A 78 -1.94 14.75 -25.21
CA HIS A 78 -3.34 14.94 -24.82
C HIS A 78 -3.48 16.10 -23.83
N HIS A 79 -4.65 16.75 -23.83
CA HIS A 79 -4.96 17.81 -22.88
C HIS A 79 -5.59 17.19 -21.64
N CYS A 80 -4.97 17.41 -20.48
CA CYS A 80 -5.57 17.07 -19.20
C CYS A 80 -6.45 18.24 -18.73
N SER A 81 -7.75 17.99 -18.55
CA SER A 81 -8.67 18.99 -18.02
C SER A 81 -8.39 19.34 -16.56
N VAL A 82 -7.91 18.39 -15.76
CA VAL A 82 -7.60 18.59 -14.33
C VAL A 82 -6.38 19.49 -14.17
N CYS A 83 -5.30 19.21 -14.90
CA CYS A 83 -4.09 20.05 -14.89
C CYS A 83 -4.21 21.28 -15.81
N ASN A 84 -5.33 21.42 -16.53
CA ASN A 84 -5.61 22.46 -17.53
C ASN A 84 -4.45 22.72 -18.51
N ARG A 85 -3.81 21.64 -19.00
CA ARG A 85 -2.66 21.74 -19.91
C ARG A 85 -2.44 20.49 -20.75
N CYS A 86 -1.75 20.67 -21.87
CA CYS A 86 -1.27 19.55 -22.68
C CYS A 86 -0.06 18.85 -22.03
N VAL A 87 -0.09 17.52 -22.05
CA VAL A 87 0.94 16.64 -21.49
C VAL A 87 1.46 15.73 -22.60
N LEU A 88 2.79 15.65 -22.72
CA LEU A 88 3.47 14.81 -23.72
C LEU A 88 3.30 13.33 -23.39
N LYS A 89 3.00 12.50 -24.40
CA LYS A 89 2.75 11.06 -24.23
C LYS A 89 1.89 10.78 -23.00
N MET A 90 0.83 11.58 -22.84
CA MET A 90 -0.04 11.51 -21.68
C MET A 90 -0.69 10.13 -21.63
N ASP A 91 -0.56 9.48 -20.48
CA ASP A 91 -1.28 8.25 -20.19
C ASP A 91 -2.58 8.62 -19.46
N HIS A 92 -2.48 9.11 -18.22
CA HIS A 92 -3.63 9.55 -17.44
C HIS A 92 -3.29 10.65 -16.42
N HIS A 93 -4.31 11.25 -15.83
CA HIS A 93 -4.15 12.03 -14.60
C HIS A 93 -4.32 11.10 -13.40
N CYS A 94 -3.32 11.01 -12.53
CA CYS A 94 -3.35 10.12 -11.38
C CYS A 94 -3.67 10.93 -10.11
N PRO A 95 -4.86 10.77 -9.51
CA PRO A 95 -5.21 11.47 -8.28
C PRO A 95 -4.26 11.14 -7.12
N TRP A 96 -3.73 9.92 -7.09
CA TRP A 96 -2.83 9.43 -6.03
C TRP A 96 -1.46 10.11 -6.05
N LEU A 97 -1.02 10.56 -7.22
CA LEU A 97 0.21 11.35 -7.37
C LEU A 97 -0.07 12.85 -7.33
N ASN A 98 -1.33 13.26 -7.39
CA ASN A 98 -1.74 14.64 -7.69
C ASN A 98 -0.98 15.21 -8.91
N ASN A 99 -0.76 14.36 -9.92
CA ASN A 99 0.07 14.67 -11.07
C ASN A 99 -0.39 13.84 -12.27
N CYS A 100 -0.12 14.32 -13.49
CA CYS A 100 -0.26 13.48 -14.67
C CYS A 100 0.87 12.45 -14.74
N VAL A 101 0.58 11.32 -15.36
CA VAL A 101 1.58 10.37 -15.84
C VAL A 101 1.76 10.62 -17.33
N GLY A 102 2.97 10.99 -17.73
CA GLY A 102 3.33 11.35 -19.09
C GLY A 102 4.76 10.96 -19.41
N PHE A 103 5.26 11.48 -20.53
CA PHE A 103 6.55 11.09 -21.10
C PHE A 103 7.71 11.01 -20.11
N ASN A 104 7.88 12.02 -19.25
CA ASN A 104 9.05 12.13 -18.36
C ASN A 104 8.95 11.26 -17.10
N ASN A 105 7.74 11.05 -16.56
CA ASN A 105 7.56 10.36 -15.28
C ASN A 105 6.93 8.96 -15.40
N HIS A 106 6.56 8.51 -16.60
CA HIS A 106 5.97 7.19 -16.84
C HIS A 106 6.82 6.04 -16.29
N ARG A 107 8.16 6.12 -16.41
CA ARG A 107 9.06 5.10 -15.85
C ARG A 107 8.98 4.99 -14.33
N TYR A 108 8.82 6.12 -13.64
CA TYR A 108 8.75 6.16 -12.18
C TYR A 108 7.41 5.63 -11.69
N PHE A 109 6.32 5.98 -12.39
CA PHE A 109 5.00 5.42 -12.12
C PHE A 109 5.01 3.88 -12.28
N PHE A 110 5.57 3.37 -13.37
CA PHE A 110 5.67 1.93 -13.60
C PHE A 110 6.47 1.21 -12.51
N MET A 111 7.64 1.74 -12.14
CA MET A 111 8.44 1.17 -11.05
C MET A 111 7.72 1.24 -9.70
N TYR A 112 7.01 2.34 -9.41
CA TYR A 112 6.18 2.46 -8.21
C TYR A 112 5.13 1.34 -8.13
N ILE A 113 4.43 1.02 -9.23
CA ILE A 113 3.45 -0.08 -9.27
C ILE A 113 4.12 -1.45 -9.05
N ILE A 114 5.33 -1.67 -9.59
CA ILE A 114 6.07 -2.92 -9.32
C ILE A 114 6.43 -3.02 -7.83
N PHE A 115 7.03 -1.98 -7.25
CA PHE A 115 7.50 -2.05 -5.87
C PHE A 115 6.37 -2.12 -4.85
N ILE A 116 5.23 -1.44 -5.08
CA ILE A 116 4.06 -1.60 -4.20
C ILE A 116 3.45 -3.00 -4.31
N THR A 117 3.45 -3.61 -5.51
CA THR A 117 2.98 -4.99 -5.71
C THR A 117 3.90 -5.98 -4.99
N LEU A 118 5.21 -5.87 -5.16
CA LEU A 118 6.19 -6.71 -4.47
C LEU A 118 6.12 -6.54 -2.95
N SER A 119 5.99 -5.30 -2.46
CA SER A 119 5.81 -5.03 -1.04
C SER A 119 4.54 -5.68 -0.48
N THR A 120 3.44 -5.63 -1.23
CA THR A 120 2.17 -6.25 -0.84
C THR A 120 2.29 -7.77 -0.79
N LEU A 121 2.89 -8.39 -1.81
CA LEU A 121 3.12 -9.84 -1.83
C LEU A 121 4.05 -10.28 -0.69
N PHE A 122 5.10 -9.52 -0.40
CA PHE A 122 6.00 -9.78 0.72
C PHE A 122 5.25 -9.80 2.06
N ILE A 123 4.41 -8.78 2.30
CA ILE A 123 3.59 -8.72 3.52
C ILE A 123 2.58 -9.87 3.58
N ILE A 124 1.95 -10.25 2.46
CA ILE A 124 1.00 -11.36 2.44
C ILE A 124 1.70 -12.68 2.80
N ILE A 125 2.83 -13.00 2.16
CA ILE A 125 3.51 -14.30 2.34
C ILE A 125 4.03 -14.45 3.78
N PHE A 126 4.71 -13.43 4.30
CA PHE A 126 5.34 -13.49 5.62
C PHE A 126 4.41 -13.04 6.76
N GLY A 127 3.37 -12.26 6.46
CA GLY A 127 2.34 -11.87 7.41
C GLY A 127 1.24 -12.92 7.58
N PHE A 128 0.88 -13.68 6.53
CA PHE A 128 -0.17 -14.69 6.60
C PHE A 128 0.16 -15.78 7.62
N ASN A 129 1.39 -16.28 7.64
CA ASN A 129 1.84 -17.29 8.62
C ASN A 129 1.64 -16.81 10.06
N LEU A 130 2.00 -15.55 10.33
CA LEU A 130 1.85 -14.94 11.64
C LEU A 130 0.37 -14.76 12.02
N VAL A 131 -0.45 -14.23 11.11
CA VAL A 131 -1.89 -14.06 11.37
C VAL A 131 -2.57 -15.41 11.59
N TYR A 132 -2.22 -16.42 10.81
CA TYR A 132 -2.80 -17.76 10.95
C TYR A 132 -2.44 -18.40 12.30
N GLN A 133 -1.19 -18.28 12.76
CA GLN A 133 -0.78 -18.89 14.02
C GLN A 133 -1.22 -18.08 15.24
N GLU A 134 -0.98 -16.78 15.27
CA GLU A 134 -1.23 -15.96 16.46
C GLU A 134 -2.72 -15.59 16.60
N VAL A 135 -3.39 -15.25 15.50
CA VAL A 135 -4.78 -14.78 15.56
C VAL A 135 -5.76 -15.94 15.43
N TRP A 136 -5.53 -16.88 14.51
CA TRP A 136 -6.48 -17.98 14.28
C TRP A 136 -6.27 -19.17 15.22
N LEU A 137 -5.03 -19.65 15.43
CA LEU A 137 -4.80 -20.75 16.37
C LEU A 137 -4.77 -20.27 17.83
N GLY A 138 -4.29 -19.05 18.09
CA GLY A 138 -4.35 -18.42 19.42
C GLY A 138 -5.77 -18.32 19.96
N THR A 139 -6.70 -17.78 19.16
CA THR A 139 -8.11 -17.66 19.56
C THR A 139 -8.79 -19.01 19.82
N ASN A 140 -8.46 -20.05 19.04
CA ASN A 140 -8.97 -21.40 19.28
C ASN A 140 -8.45 -22.00 20.60
N LYS A 141 -7.16 -21.80 20.92
CA LYS A 141 -6.61 -22.21 22.22
C LYS A 141 -7.28 -21.48 23.38
N ASP A 142 -7.45 -20.18 23.28
CA ASP A 142 -8.10 -19.39 24.34
C ASP A 142 -9.54 -19.86 24.56
N TYR A 143 -10.27 -20.15 23.48
CA TYR A 143 -11.62 -20.72 23.54
C TYR A 143 -11.66 -22.09 24.26
N GLU A 144 -10.77 -23.03 23.91
CA GLU A 144 -10.67 -24.32 24.62
C GLU A 144 -10.35 -24.14 26.10
N THR A 145 -9.47 -23.19 26.44
CA THR A 145 -9.07 -22.91 27.83
C THR A 145 -10.26 -22.38 28.64
N LEU A 146 -11.11 -21.54 28.04
CA LEU A 146 -12.32 -21.02 28.68
C LEU A 146 -13.38 -22.09 28.93
N ILE A 147 -13.53 -23.07 28.03
CA ILE A 147 -14.45 -24.20 28.24
C ILE A 147 -13.91 -25.16 29.30
N GLY A 148 -12.58 -25.34 29.35
CA GLY A 148 -11.91 -26.20 30.33
C GLY A 148 -11.97 -25.66 31.76
N HIS A 149 -12.29 -24.37 31.96
CA HIS A 149 -12.51 -23.82 33.28
C HIS A 149 -13.87 -24.29 33.83
N PRO A 150 -13.91 -25.02 34.96
CA PRO A 150 -15.18 -25.43 35.54
C PRO A 150 -15.96 -24.19 35.97
N ILE A 151 -17.09 -23.96 35.29
CA ILE A 151 -18.04 -22.91 35.64
C ILE A 151 -18.75 -23.40 36.91
N HIS A 152 -18.31 -22.93 38.07
CA HIS A 152 -19.05 -23.16 39.32
C HIS A 152 -20.35 -22.37 39.24
N PHE A 153 -21.45 -23.03 38.82
CA PHE A 153 -22.78 -22.48 38.99
C PHE A 153 -23.07 -22.38 40.48
N ASN A 154 -23.04 -21.16 41.01
CA ASN A 154 -23.41 -20.91 42.38
C ASN A 154 -24.94 -20.96 42.48
N ILE A 155 -25.48 -22.17 42.59
CA ILE A 155 -26.89 -22.41 42.90
C ILE A 155 -27.05 -22.16 44.40
N SER A 156 -27.06 -20.90 44.83
CA SER A 156 -27.29 -20.52 46.22
C SER A 156 -28.05 -19.20 46.35
N SER A 157 -29.27 -19.16 45.78
CA SER A 157 -30.29 -18.20 46.24
C SER A 157 -31.65 -18.56 45.62
N GLY A 158 -32.42 -19.41 46.29
CA GLY A 158 -33.80 -19.68 45.86
C GLY A 158 -34.58 -20.76 46.60
N GLU A 159 -34.21 -21.17 47.81
CA GLU A 159 -35.02 -22.15 48.54
C GLU A 159 -34.98 -21.90 50.05
N SER A 160 -35.79 -20.94 50.51
CA SER A 160 -36.38 -20.93 51.86
C SER A 160 -37.29 -19.71 52.10
N SER A 161 -38.56 -19.83 51.73
CA SER A 161 -39.64 -19.13 52.44
C SER A 161 -40.97 -19.79 52.13
N ASN A 162 -41.34 -20.80 52.92
CA ASN A 162 -42.73 -21.17 53.23
C ASN A 162 -42.69 -22.22 54.36
N ASN A 163 -42.74 -21.74 55.60
CA ASN A 163 -43.32 -22.44 56.75
C ASN A 163 -43.37 -21.49 57.95
N SER A 164 -44.50 -20.79 58.09
CA SER A 164 -45.16 -20.41 59.37
C SER A 164 -46.39 -19.58 59.06
#